data_AF-A0A960ASD0-F1
#
_entry.id   AF-A0A960ASD0-F1
#
_cell.length_a   1.000
_cell.length_b   1.000
_cell.length_c   1.000
_cell.angle_alpha   90.00
_cell.angle_beta   90.00
_cell.angle_gamma   90.00
#
_symmetry.space_group_name_H-M   'P 1'
#
loop_
_entity.id
_entity.type
_entity.pdbx_description
1 polymer ?
#
loop_
_entity_poly.entity_id
_entity_poly.type
_entity_poly.pdbx_seq_one_letter_code
_entity_poly.pdbx_strand_id
1 'polypeptide(L)'
;MRSLTVALIALILGAGVLPAVAESGTSPDPSGSPSPTVSGSPSVSPSASPSPTPSATPNPQVYPVFNYPGPGLPDPSLNSELVRLLDLTPADATITASFFVIQPNYPVVDALINAHGRGAGVRVVLDSGDGQSPSTNEAVDASYARLAAALGNDPAAPSFAMQCGLACISKADKSINHNKFVTMSQAGDLQDVVFQSTANVRSDGSGDAAWNAAVVTSGNPEVMAQYESYFNDLAARRSVPGNNYHAVRPPMTYGASTPYYFPRTDGGDSLSQALMAVDCAAAPTSVDVMAAFFTRPKVRNRLNDMAAGGCTVRVIARTDTITREFCDTLRAPIQVKIADKPSTTKVGIHGKYLTIAGGFEGETDRRVVWMGSHNLTRNALVRNDETFLLTDDASLHSAFTTNFDAIWSYPSLTPGCDRAGAPSEQAIEEEANTEVTPLIKEKQRVKRKLPKRLKKRRTALKSTRTVEGTRLRTIAKCKVVGSGKKMKKRKICVIRKPKTNPTLVLSKPKRTLKVRITQKAKGSATLLRFERSKKYIRKAKK
;
A
#
# COMPACT_ATOMS: atom_id res chain seq x y z
N MET A 1 -30.72 24.92 -61.84
CA MET A 1 -30.22 25.82 -60.77
C MET A 1 -28.87 25.25 -60.35
N ARG A 2 -27.79 25.68 -61.03
CA ARG A 2 -26.88 26.78 -60.64
C ARG A 2 -26.26 26.52 -59.25
N SER A 3 -24.95 26.43 -59.02
CA SER A 3 -23.77 26.51 -59.90
C SER A 3 -22.51 26.04 -59.14
N LEU A 4 -21.66 25.32 -59.87
CA LEU A 4 -20.18 25.33 -59.92
C LEU A 4 -19.28 25.36 -58.65
N THR A 5 -18.55 24.25 -58.49
CA THR A 5 -17.08 24.08 -58.67
C THR A 5 -16.13 25.28 -58.49
N VAL A 6 -14.97 25.05 -57.83
CA VAL A 6 -13.60 25.17 -58.39
C VAL A 6 -12.55 24.86 -57.30
N ALA A 7 -11.57 24.03 -57.67
CA ALA A 7 -10.29 23.85 -57.00
C ALA A 7 -9.23 24.80 -57.61
N LEU A 8 -8.27 25.31 -56.83
CA LEU A 8 -6.95 25.63 -57.39
C LEU A 8 -5.83 25.75 -56.34
N ILE A 9 -4.71 25.17 -56.74
CA ILE A 9 -3.30 25.27 -56.33
C ILE A 9 -2.79 26.73 -56.42
N ALA A 10 -1.88 27.15 -55.55
CA ALA A 10 -0.69 27.94 -55.93
C ALA A 10 0.32 28.13 -54.79
N LEU A 11 1.58 28.07 -55.20
CA LEU A 11 2.85 28.11 -54.48
C LEU A 11 3.61 29.34 -55.00
N ILE A 12 4.09 30.25 -54.14
CA ILE A 12 5.10 31.29 -54.45
C ILE A 12 5.88 31.56 -53.14
N LEU A 13 7.15 31.15 -53.00
CA LEU A 13 8.41 31.79 -53.45
C LEU A 13 8.76 33.08 -52.67
N GLY A 14 9.86 32.99 -51.91
CA GLY A 14 10.59 34.12 -51.33
C GLY A 14 12.03 33.67 -51.05
N ALA A 15 12.93 34.06 -51.95
CA ALA A 15 14.33 33.64 -52.03
C ALA A 15 15.24 34.40 -51.04
N GLY A 16 16.38 33.79 -50.72
CA GLY A 16 17.42 34.40 -49.88
C GLY A 16 18.73 33.62 -49.83
N VAL A 17 19.37 33.49 -51.00
CA VAL A 17 20.82 33.55 -51.29
C VAL A 17 21.84 32.83 -50.34
N LEU A 18 22.45 31.78 -50.92
CA LEU A 18 23.74 31.11 -50.64
C LEU A 18 24.96 32.06 -50.79
N PRO A 19 26.20 31.75 -50.31
CA PRO A 19 26.83 30.43 -50.49
C PRO A 19 27.71 29.87 -49.37
N ALA A 20 27.89 28.55 -49.50
CA ALA A 20 28.91 27.71 -48.91
C ALA A 20 30.28 27.94 -49.55
N VAL A 21 31.36 27.66 -48.82
CA VAL A 21 32.51 26.87 -49.31
C VAL A 21 33.14 26.15 -48.10
N ALA A 22 33.37 24.85 -48.25
CA ALA A 22 34.12 24.00 -47.34
C ALA A 22 35.47 23.61 -47.97
N GLU A 23 36.41 23.17 -47.10
CA GLU A 23 37.63 22.38 -47.38
C GLU A 23 38.78 23.14 -48.09
N SER A 24 40.07 22.92 -47.82
CA SER A 24 40.86 21.97 -47.01
C SER A 24 42.33 22.43 -47.05
N GLY A 25 43.19 21.89 -46.15
CA GLY A 25 44.59 21.62 -46.52
C GLY A 25 45.74 22.30 -45.74
N THR A 26 46.40 21.46 -44.93
CA THR A 26 47.86 21.20 -44.87
C THR A 26 48.87 22.27 -44.37
N SER A 27 49.67 21.85 -43.38
CA SER A 27 50.93 22.46 -42.87
C SER A 27 52.05 22.52 -43.94
N PRO A 28 53.16 23.27 -43.72
CA PRO A 28 54.27 22.78 -42.88
C PRO A 28 55.01 23.85 -42.02
N ASP A 29 55.75 23.35 -41.03
CA ASP A 29 56.85 23.98 -40.27
C ASP A 29 58.04 24.36 -41.20
N PRO A 30 59.06 25.19 -40.83
CA PRO A 30 59.93 24.89 -39.68
C PRO A 30 60.67 26.06 -38.97
N SER A 31 61.36 25.68 -37.89
CA SER A 31 62.76 26.02 -37.51
C SER A 31 63.02 26.97 -36.34
N GLY A 32 63.91 26.53 -35.41
CA GLY A 32 64.70 27.40 -34.53
C GLY A 32 64.98 26.89 -33.11
N SER A 33 65.89 25.94 -32.94
CA SER A 33 66.59 25.65 -31.65
C SER A 33 67.93 26.42 -31.64
N PRO A 34 68.50 26.81 -30.48
CA PRO A 34 69.35 25.86 -29.74
C PRO A 34 69.40 26.03 -28.20
N SER A 35 69.79 24.95 -27.50
CA SER A 35 70.34 24.95 -26.12
C SER A 35 71.87 25.14 -26.17
N PRO A 36 72.57 25.55 -25.07
CA PRO A 36 73.05 24.54 -24.11
C PRO A 36 73.22 24.96 -22.61
N THR A 37 73.16 23.93 -21.74
CA THR A 37 73.92 23.64 -20.49
C THR A 37 73.90 24.50 -19.20
N VAL A 38 73.40 23.83 -18.14
CA VAL A 38 73.95 23.59 -16.77
C VAL A 38 74.17 24.78 -15.82
N SER A 39 73.47 24.79 -14.67
CA SER A 39 74.05 24.57 -13.32
C SER A 39 73.07 24.90 -12.17
N GLY A 40 72.97 24.00 -11.17
CA GLY A 40 72.76 24.34 -9.75
C GLY A 40 71.35 24.63 -9.21
N SER A 41 70.81 23.70 -8.42
CA SER A 41 69.69 23.94 -7.47
C SER A 41 70.03 25.04 -6.44
N PRO A 42 69.00 25.71 -5.87
CA PRO A 42 68.63 25.34 -4.50
C PRO A 42 67.11 25.25 -4.24
N SER A 43 66.79 24.30 -3.35
CA SER A 43 65.64 24.16 -2.45
C SER A 43 64.48 25.17 -2.55
N VAL A 44 63.28 24.66 -2.84
CA VAL A 44 62.00 25.34 -2.60
C VAL A 44 61.14 24.45 -1.70
N SER A 45 60.68 25.02 -0.59
CA SER A 45 59.79 24.41 0.40
C SER A 45 58.47 23.92 -0.22
N PRO A 46 57.82 22.88 0.33
CA PRO A 46 56.52 22.44 -0.18
C PRO A 46 55.46 23.49 0.14
N SER A 47 54.87 24.06 -0.92
CA SER A 47 53.66 24.88 -0.86
C SER A 47 52.53 24.05 -0.26
N ALA A 48 51.86 24.60 0.75
CA ALA A 48 50.69 24.01 1.38
C ALA A 48 49.63 23.66 0.33
N SER A 49 49.11 22.42 0.40
CA SER A 49 47.92 22.02 -0.34
C SER A 49 46.74 22.92 0.04
N PRO A 50 45.90 23.35 -0.92
CA PRO A 50 44.65 24.01 -0.57
C PRO A 50 43.81 23.03 0.25
N SER A 51 43.44 23.43 1.46
CA SER A 51 42.49 22.69 2.28
C SER A 51 41.19 22.48 1.49
N PRO A 52 40.56 21.29 1.56
CA PRO A 52 39.28 21.07 0.90
C PRO A 52 38.26 22.03 1.49
N THR A 53 37.65 22.85 0.63
CA THR A 53 36.48 23.64 0.95
C THR A 53 35.43 22.70 1.57
N PRO A 54 34.79 23.05 2.70
CA PRO A 54 33.73 22.21 3.25
C PRO A 54 32.65 22.04 2.17
N SER A 55 32.37 20.79 1.79
CA SER A 55 31.24 20.47 0.93
C SER A 55 29.99 21.10 1.53
N ALA A 56 29.37 22.04 0.81
CA ALA A 56 28.09 22.61 1.20
C ALA A 56 27.13 21.44 1.45
N THR A 57 26.50 21.41 2.62
CA THR A 57 25.43 20.44 2.91
C THR A 57 24.41 20.53 1.77
N PRO A 58 24.14 19.45 1.02
CA PRO A 58 23.18 19.51 -0.07
C PRO A 58 21.85 20.00 0.45
N ASN A 59 21.25 21.00 -0.20
CA ASN A 59 19.89 21.44 0.15
C ASN A 59 18.96 20.22 0.07
N PRO A 60 18.13 19.96 1.10
CA PRO A 60 17.19 18.87 1.05
C PRO A 60 16.31 18.98 -0.20
N GLN A 61 16.24 17.91 -0.99
CA GLN A 61 15.39 17.88 -2.19
C GLN A 61 14.19 16.99 -1.92
N VAL A 62 13.05 17.40 -2.47
CA VAL A 62 11.83 16.60 -2.48
C VAL A 62 11.23 16.68 -3.87
N TYR A 63 11.02 15.52 -4.51
CA TYR A 63 10.39 15.48 -5.83
C TYR A 63 9.47 14.26 -6.00
N PRO A 64 8.39 14.40 -6.79
CA PRO A 64 7.51 13.30 -7.09
C PRO A 64 8.00 12.50 -8.30
N VAL A 65 7.54 11.26 -8.39
CA VAL A 65 7.63 10.42 -9.59
C VAL A 65 6.24 9.88 -9.86
N PHE A 66 5.76 10.04 -11.08
CA PHE A 66 4.45 9.57 -11.51
C PHE A 66 4.60 8.59 -12.67
N ASN A 67 3.62 7.69 -12.81
CA ASN A 67 3.45 6.91 -14.03
C ASN A 67 2.11 7.27 -14.70
N TYR A 68 2.05 7.05 -16.01
CA TYR A 68 0.94 7.36 -16.90
C TYR A 68 0.56 6.13 -17.75
N PRO A 69 0.05 5.05 -17.12
CA PRO A 69 -0.28 3.82 -17.84
C PRO A 69 -1.42 4.00 -18.84
N GLY A 70 -1.36 3.25 -19.93
CA GLY A 70 -2.43 3.06 -20.90
C GLY A 70 -2.99 1.63 -20.89
N PRO A 71 -4.17 1.38 -21.50
CA PRO A 71 -4.67 0.03 -21.69
C PRO A 71 -3.65 -0.84 -22.43
N GLY A 72 -3.16 -1.91 -21.79
CA GLY A 72 -2.13 -2.79 -22.35
C GLY A 72 -0.73 -2.18 -22.43
N LEU A 73 -0.56 -0.95 -21.93
CA LEU A 73 0.68 -0.17 -21.98
C LEU A 73 1.08 0.20 -20.55
N PRO A 74 1.73 -0.71 -19.80
CA PRO A 74 2.25 -0.39 -18.47
C PRO A 74 3.33 0.69 -18.58
N ASP A 75 3.39 1.58 -17.58
CA ASP A 75 4.42 2.60 -17.48
C ASP A 75 5.33 2.34 -16.26
N PRO A 76 6.59 1.95 -16.49
CA PRO A 76 7.52 1.58 -15.43
C PRO A 76 8.19 2.78 -14.73
N SER A 77 7.85 4.03 -15.04
CA SER A 77 8.58 5.24 -14.60
C SER A 77 8.98 5.25 -13.12
N LEU A 78 8.10 4.84 -12.21
CA LEU A 78 8.42 4.74 -10.77
C LEU A 78 9.54 3.73 -10.49
N ASN A 79 9.43 2.54 -11.08
CA ASN A 79 10.39 1.47 -10.89
C ASN A 79 11.69 1.74 -11.65
N SER A 80 11.64 2.38 -12.82
CA SER A 80 12.81 2.85 -13.56
C SER A 80 13.58 3.90 -12.77
N GLU A 81 12.89 4.83 -12.10
CA GLU A 81 13.54 5.80 -11.21
C GLU A 81 14.17 5.13 -9.99
N LEU A 82 13.49 4.14 -9.38
CA LEU A 82 14.08 3.35 -8.31
C LEU A 82 15.34 2.61 -8.78
N VAL A 83 15.30 1.97 -9.95
CA VAL A 83 16.48 1.30 -10.54
C VAL A 83 17.61 2.30 -10.76
N ARG A 84 17.33 3.48 -11.31
CA ARG A 84 18.33 4.54 -11.51
C ARG A 84 19.00 4.93 -10.20
N LEU A 85 18.24 5.14 -9.11
CA LEU A 85 18.78 5.48 -7.80
C LEU A 85 19.63 4.35 -7.22
N LEU A 86 19.17 3.09 -7.33
CA LEU A 86 19.92 1.92 -6.89
C LEU A 86 21.24 1.79 -7.66
N ASP A 87 21.22 1.97 -8.99
CA ASP A 87 22.40 1.88 -9.85
C ASP A 87 23.44 2.97 -9.56
N LEU A 88 22.99 4.13 -9.08
CA LEU A 88 23.85 5.23 -8.64
C LEU A 88 24.35 5.09 -7.20
N THR A 89 23.96 4.04 -6.47
CA THR A 89 24.48 3.80 -5.11
C THR A 89 25.92 3.29 -5.19
N PRO A 90 26.91 4.01 -4.62
CA PRO A 90 28.32 3.62 -4.68
C PRO A 90 28.67 2.46 -3.73
N ALA A 91 29.91 1.99 -3.80
CA ALA A 91 30.47 1.08 -2.80
C ALA A 91 30.43 1.73 -1.39
N ASP A 92 30.39 0.90 -0.34
CA ASP A 92 30.35 1.32 1.07
C ASP A 92 29.09 2.10 1.51
N ALA A 93 28.23 2.52 0.57
CA ALA A 93 26.91 3.04 0.86
C ALA A 93 25.95 1.90 1.29
N THR A 94 24.84 2.28 1.93
CA THR A 94 23.83 1.33 2.41
C THR A 94 22.51 1.51 1.69
N ILE A 95 21.85 0.39 1.40
CA ILE A 95 20.49 0.32 0.87
C ILE A 95 19.64 -0.46 1.87
N THR A 96 18.50 0.08 2.29
CA THR A 96 17.46 -0.72 2.94
C THR A 96 16.17 -0.68 2.17
N ALA A 97 15.50 -1.81 2.06
CA ALA A 97 14.28 -1.90 1.27
C ALA A 97 13.24 -2.78 1.94
N SER A 98 12.00 -2.32 1.98
CA SER A 98 10.86 -3.15 2.37
C SER A 98 9.80 -3.17 1.30
N PHE A 99 9.42 -4.38 0.86
CA PHE A 99 8.43 -4.57 -0.20
C PHE A 99 7.36 -5.59 0.18
N PHE A 100 6.13 -5.28 -0.22
CA PHE A 100 5.00 -6.20 -0.14
C PHE A 100 5.00 -7.22 -1.28
N VAL A 101 4.94 -6.75 -2.53
CA VAL A 101 5.01 -7.58 -3.73
C VAL A 101 6.17 -7.08 -4.57
N ILE A 102 7.07 -8.01 -4.86
CA ILE A 102 8.18 -7.86 -5.78
C ILE A 102 8.19 -9.08 -6.70
N GLN A 103 8.30 -8.85 -8.01
CA GLN A 103 8.40 -9.91 -9.00
C GLN A 103 9.86 -10.33 -9.20
N PRO A 104 10.14 -11.63 -9.37
CA PRO A 104 11.51 -12.14 -9.33
C PRO A 104 12.33 -11.69 -10.52
N ASN A 105 11.69 -11.50 -11.69
CA ASN A 105 12.37 -11.14 -12.93
C ASN A 105 12.15 -9.66 -13.29
N TYR A 106 12.01 -8.81 -12.27
CA TYR A 106 11.75 -7.40 -12.45
C TYR A 106 13.03 -6.59 -12.15
N PRO A 107 13.37 -5.52 -12.92
CA PRO A 107 14.69 -4.89 -12.89
C PRO A 107 15.19 -4.43 -11.51
N VAL A 108 14.28 -4.09 -10.60
CA VAL A 108 14.61 -3.71 -9.22
C VAL A 108 15.36 -4.83 -8.47
N VAL A 109 15.04 -6.11 -8.71
CA VAL A 109 15.75 -7.24 -8.08
C VAL A 109 17.21 -7.27 -8.55
N ASP A 110 17.43 -7.12 -9.86
CA ASP A 110 18.78 -7.11 -10.43
C ASP A 110 19.57 -5.89 -9.95
N ALA A 111 18.94 -4.71 -9.88
CA ALA A 111 19.59 -3.50 -9.37
C ALA A 111 20.05 -3.63 -7.91
N LEU A 112 19.26 -4.27 -7.03
CA LEU A 112 19.65 -4.56 -5.65
C LEU A 112 20.84 -5.52 -5.57
N ILE A 113 20.83 -6.58 -6.39
CA ILE A 113 21.95 -7.55 -6.47
C ILE A 113 23.20 -6.87 -7.02
N ASN A 114 23.06 -6.04 -8.06
CA ASN A 114 24.16 -5.30 -8.66
C ASN A 114 24.77 -4.29 -7.68
N ALA A 115 23.94 -3.62 -6.86
CA ALA A 115 24.43 -2.73 -5.81
C ALA A 115 25.28 -3.48 -4.78
N HIS A 116 24.84 -4.67 -4.35
CA HIS A 116 25.65 -5.53 -3.50
C HIS A 116 26.96 -5.95 -4.18
N GLY A 117 26.91 -6.32 -5.47
CA GLY A 117 28.08 -6.65 -6.27
C GLY A 117 29.07 -5.48 -6.44
N ARG A 118 28.60 -4.24 -6.35
CA ARG A 118 29.45 -3.02 -6.30
C ARG A 118 30.08 -2.77 -4.92
N GLY A 119 29.67 -3.49 -3.88
CA GLY A 119 30.16 -3.32 -2.51
C GLY A 119 29.24 -2.51 -1.59
N ALA A 120 27.99 -2.22 -1.99
CA ALA A 120 27.02 -1.59 -1.10
C ALA A 120 26.46 -2.62 -0.08
N GLY A 121 26.16 -2.15 1.14
CA GLY A 121 25.43 -2.95 2.14
C GLY A 121 23.93 -2.96 1.83
N VAL A 122 23.37 -4.11 1.40
CA VAL A 122 21.98 -4.19 0.93
C VAL A 122 21.13 -5.07 1.86
N ARG A 123 20.16 -4.45 2.53
CA ARG A 123 19.26 -5.12 3.49
C ARG A 123 17.82 -5.09 2.99
N VAL A 124 17.18 -6.24 2.84
CA VAL A 124 15.84 -6.35 2.26
C VAL A 124 14.90 -7.14 3.17
N VAL A 125 13.73 -6.55 3.45
CA VAL A 125 12.63 -7.22 4.17
C VAL A 125 11.43 -7.36 3.25
N LEU A 126 10.99 -8.58 3.02
CA LEU A 126 9.84 -8.91 2.18
C LEU A 126 8.69 -9.45 3.01
N ASP A 127 7.47 -9.28 2.51
CA ASP A 127 6.34 -10.11 2.92
C ASP A 127 6.54 -11.56 2.43
N SER A 128 5.97 -12.56 3.09
CA SER A 128 5.94 -13.95 2.57
C SER A 128 4.79 -14.20 1.59
N GLY A 129 3.89 -13.23 1.40
CA GLY A 129 2.65 -13.40 0.66
C GLY A 129 1.56 -14.16 1.42
N ASP A 130 1.72 -14.50 2.70
CA ASP A 130 0.72 -15.26 3.46
C ASP A 130 -0.63 -14.52 3.55
N GLY A 131 -1.58 -14.94 2.72
CA GLY A 131 -2.89 -14.27 2.55
C GLY A 131 -3.17 -13.74 1.14
N GLN A 132 -2.25 -13.92 0.19
CA GLN A 132 -2.39 -13.55 -1.21
C GLN A 132 -2.73 -14.76 -2.11
N SER A 133 -2.83 -14.52 -3.43
CA SER A 133 -3.02 -15.61 -4.39
C SER A 133 -1.77 -16.49 -4.44
N PRO A 134 -1.90 -17.82 -4.65
CA PRO A 134 -0.75 -18.72 -4.70
C PRO A 134 0.36 -18.26 -5.67
N SER A 135 -0.02 -17.74 -6.85
CA SER A 135 0.92 -17.20 -7.84
C SER A 135 1.66 -15.94 -7.37
N THR A 136 1.03 -15.12 -6.53
CA THR A 136 1.69 -13.95 -5.95
C THR A 136 2.72 -14.39 -4.90
N ASN A 137 2.37 -15.39 -4.08
CA ASN A 137 3.30 -15.95 -3.09
C ASN A 137 4.52 -16.55 -3.77
N GLU A 138 4.29 -17.39 -4.78
CA GLU A 138 5.38 -18.01 -5.55
C GLU A 138 6.33 -16.97 -6.16
N ALA A 139 5.81 -15.86 -6.68
CA ALA A 139 6.65 -14.78 -7.23
C ALA A 139 7.47 -14.08 -6.13
N VAL A 140 6.88 -13.83 -4.97
CA VAL A 140 7.60 -13.19 -3.86
C VAL A 140 8.64 -14.14 -3.26
N ASP A 141 8.32 -15.42 -3.12
CA ASP A 141 9.25 -16.46 -2.68
C ASP A 141 10.42 -16.64 -3.65
N ALA A 142 10.15 -16.60 -4.96
CA ALA A 142 11.20 -16.62 -5.97
C ALA A 142 12.10 -15.36 -5.88
N SER A 143 11.53 -14.19 -5.62
CA SER A 143 12.29 -12.95 -5.44
C SER A 143 13.18 -13.03 -4.19
N TYR A 144 12.62 -13.53 -3.08
CA TYR A 144 13.37 -13.79 -1.86
C TYR A 144 14.52 -14.78 -2.11
N ALA A 145 14.27 -15.89 -2.81
CA ALA A 145 15.31 -16.88 -3.09
C ALA A 145 16.47 -16.27 -3.89
N ARG A 146 16.18 -15.45 -4.92
CA ARG A 146 17.21 -14.73 -5.68
C ARG A 146 18.01 -13.77 -4.80
N LEU A 147 17.33 -12.95 -4.01
CA LEU A 147 17.98 -11.97 -3.14
C LEU A 147 18.80 -12.66 -2.04
N ALA A 148 18.26 -13.68 -1.37
CA ALA A 148 18.95 -14.41 -0.31
C ALA A 148 20.18 -15.17 -0.83
N ALA A 149 20.16 -15.65 -2.08
CA ALA A 149 21.32 -16.28 -2.71
C ALA A 149 22.48 -15.29 -2.92
N ALA A 150 22.18 -14.02 -3.22
CA ALA A 150 23.19 -12.98 -3.42
C ALA A 150 23.61 -12.29 -2.12
N LEU A 151 22.63 -11.93 -1.27
CA LEU A 151 22.84 -11.08 -0.10
C LEU A 151 23.10 -11.87 1.19
N GLY A 152 22.80 -13.18 1.21
CA GLY A 152 22.65 -13.94 2.44
C GLY A 152 21.31 -13.70 3.14
N ASN A 153 21.10 -14.37 4.28
CA ASN A 153 19.84 -14.34 5.02
C ASN A 153 20.01 -14.12 6.53
N ASP A 154 21.19 -13.67 6.96
CA ASP A 154 21.48 -13.34 8.36
C ASP A 154 21.19 -11.85 8.63
N PRO A 155 20.14 -11.50 9.40
CA PRO A 155 19.84 -10.10 9.70
C PRO A 155 20.92 -9.35 10.49
N ALA A 156 21.94 -10.05 11.01
CA ALA A 156 23.11 -9.43 11.64
C ALA A 156 24.21 -9.05 10.64
N ALA A 157 24.14 -9.51 9.39
CA ALA A 157 25.12 -9.20 8.37
C ALA A 157 24.88 -7.82 7.73
N PRO A 158 25.92 -7.17 7.15
CA PRO A 158 25.77 -5.88 6.45
C PRO A 158 24.83 -5.93 5.24
N SER A 159 24.67 -7.12 4.64
CA SER A 159 23.69 -7.40 3.60
C SER A 159 22.88 -8.64 3.99
N PHE A 160 21.58 -8.62 3.69
CA PHE A 160 20.71 -9.79 3.83
C PHE A 160 19.39 -9.59 3.11
N ALA A 161 18.72 -10.70 2.82
CA ALA A 161 17.29 -10.73 2.51
C ALA A 161 16.55 -11.57 3.56
N MET A 162 15.34 -11.15 3.92
CA MET A 162 14.47 -11.92 4.81
C MET A 162 13.00 -11.75 4.45
N GLN A 163 12.18 -12.74 4.84
CA GLN A 163 10.72 -12.69 4.71
C GLN A 163 10.01 -12.69 6.05
N CYS A 164 8.85 -12.07 6.11
CA CYS A 164 7.93 -12.14 7.25
C CYS A 164 6.70 -12.97 6.87
N GLY A 165 6.45 -14.08 7.60
CA GLY A 165 5.29 -14.97 7.43
C GLY A 165 3.91 -14.33 7.69
N LEU A 166 3.94 -13.13 8.27
CA LEU A 166 2.83 -12.22 8.49
C LEU A 166 3.45 -10.81 8.32
N ALA A 167 2.80 -9.78 8.84
CA ALA A 167 3.53 -8.57 9.19
C ALA A 167 4.74 -8.89 10.10
N CYS A 168 5.83 -8.15 9.92
CA CYS A 168 7.05 -8.29 10.69
C CYS A 168 6.83 -7.84 12.15
N ILE A 169 6.15 -6.72 12.36
CA ILE A 169 5.87 -6.16 13.69
C ILE A 169 4.53 -6.69 14.23
N SER A 170 3.44 -6.52 13.47
CA SER A 170 2.11 -6.93 13.93
C SER A 170 1.93 -8.44 13.99
N LYS A 171 1.55 -8.96 15.16
CA LYS A 171 1.24 -10.40 15.34
C LYS A 171 -0.23 -10.75 15.14
N ALA A 172 -1.00 -9.87 14.53
CA ALA A 172 -2.42 -10.15 14.25
C ALA A 172 -2.57 -11.20 13.15
N ASP A 173 -3.55 -12.11 13.26
CA ASP A 173 -3.86 -13.06 12.19
C ASP A 173 -3.99 -12.33 10.84
N LYS A 174 -3.44 -12.88 9.75
CA LYS A 174 -3.46 -12.30 8.38
C LYS A 174 -3.02 -10.83 8.29
N SER A 175 -2.15 -10.37 9.19
CA SER A 175 -1.38 -9.15 8.97
C SER A 175 -0.34 -9.41 7.87
N ILE A 176 0.08 -8.34 7.20
CA ILE A 176 1.08 -8.39 6.12
C ILE A 176 2.09 -7.25 6.30
N ASN A 177 3.31 -7.45 5.80
CA ASN A 177 4.26 -6.37 5.56
C ASN A 177 3.87 -5.66 4.26
N HIS A 178 3.15 -4.55 4.34
CA HIS A 178 2.61 -3.89 3.16
C HIS A 178 3.48 -2.71 2.67
N ASN A 179 4.68 -2.53 3.21
CA ASN A 179 5.57 -1.43 2.85
C ASN A 179 6.05 -1.49 1.38
N LYS A 180 6.35 -0.30 0.82
CA LYS A 180 7.07 -0.10 -0.45
C LYS A 180 7.98 1.13 -0.32
N PHE A 181 9.06 0.98 0.44
CA PHE A 181 10.04 2.04 0.61
C PHE A 181 11.45 1.52 0.43
N VAL A 182 12.34 2.41 0.01
CA VAL A 182 13.78 2.17 -0.07
C VAL A 182 14.50 3.37 0.53
N THR A 183 15.50 3.13 1.36
CA THR A 183 16.47 4.15 1.77
C THR A 183 17.82 3.86 1.11
N MET A 184 18.54 4.91 0.74
CA MET A 184 19.93 4.82 0.31
C MET A 184 20.71 5.91 1.05
N SER A 185 21.84 5.55 1.68
CA SER A 185 22.69 6.57 2.30
C SER A 185 23.20 7.56 1.25
N GLN A 186 23.43 7.08 0.03
CA GLN A 186 23.86 7.85 -1.13
C GLN A 186 23.29 7.26 -2.44
N ALA A 187 22.91 8.12 -3.39
CA ALA A 187 22.62 7.76 -4.77
C ALA A 187 23.12 8.88 -5.72
N GLY A 188 24.28 8.70 -6.33
CA GLY A 188 24.96 9.75 -7.09
C GLY A 188 25.32 10.92 -6.17
N ASP A 189 24.87 12.13 -6.52
CA ASP A 189 25.06 13.33 -5.71
C ASP A 189 24.04 13.48 -4.58
N LEU A 190 23.01 12.63 -4.54
CA LEU A 190 22.00 12.65 -3.49
C LEU A 190 22.50 11.91 -2.25
N GLN A 191 22.35 12.51 -1.08
CA GLN A 191 22.58 11.89 0.22
C GLN A 191 21.24 11.68 0.95
N ASP A 192 21.21 10.78 1.93
CA ASP A 192 20.06 10.56 2.83
C ASP A 192 18.74 10.33 2.09
N VAL A 193 18.78 9.44 1.09
CA VAL A 193 17.70 9.27 0.12
C VAL A 193 16.62 8.36 0.69
N VAL A 194 15.37 8.80 0.65
CA VAL A 194 14.19 7.98 0.92
C VAL A 194 13.28 7.99 -0.30
N PHE A 195 13.04 6.82 -0.86
CA PHE A 195 12.06 6.56 -1.91
C PHE A 195 10.82 5.93 -1.26
N GLN A 196 9.71 6.66 -1.19
CA GLN A 196 8.43 6.17 -0.68
C GLN A 196 7.44 6.01 -1.85
N SER A 197 6.88 4.81 -2.05
CA SER A 197 6.00 4.52 -3.19
C SER A 197 4.63 3.97 -2.78
N THR A 198 3.63 4.18 -3.65
CA THR A 198 2.32 3.51 -3.58
C THR A 198 2.29 2.17 -4.33
N ALA A 199 3.24 1.97 -5.25
CA ALA A 199 3.27 0.88 -6.22
C ALA A 199 3.94 -0.39 -5.66
N ASN A 200 3.47 -1.55 -6.10
CA ASN A 200 4.24 -2.79 -5.96
C ASN A 200 5.29 -2.88 -7.08
N VAL A 201 6.34 -3.67 -6.87
CA VAL A 201 7.44 -3.87 -7.84
C VAL A 201 7.05 -4.99 -8.82
N ARG A 202 6.33 -4.62 -9.88
CA ARG A 202 5.80 -5.55 -10.90
C ARG A 202 5.29 -4.80 -12.14
N SER A 203 5.32 -5.46 -13.29
CA SER A 203 4.90 -4.87 -14.58
C SER A 203 3.39 -4.72 -14.77
N ASP A 204 2.58 -5.30 -13.90
CA ASP A 204 1.14 -5.43 -14.07
C ASP A 204 0.34 -5.05 -12.81
N GLY A 205 -0.98 -4.97 -12.96
CA GLY A 205 -1.93 -4.85 -11.86
C GLY A 205 -1.68 -3.68 -10.90
N SER A 206 -0.94 -3.95 -9.81
CA SER A 206 -0.68 -2.99 -8.73
C SER A 206 0.67 -2.25 -8.85
N GLY A 207 1.47 -2.58 -9.86
CA GLY A 207 2.65 -1.83 -10.24
C GLY A 207 2.38 -0.99 -11.48
N ASP A 208 3.12 -1.24 -12.56
CA ASP A 208 3.23 -0.35 -13.71
C ASP A 208 1.92 -0.16 -14.51
N ALA A 209 0.97 -1.10 -14.43
CA ALA A 209 -0.30 -1.02 -15.15
C ALA A 209 -1.42 -0.25 -14.42
N ALA A 210 -1.09 0.44 -13.32
CA ALA A 210 -2.03 1.27 -12.58
C ALA A 210 -1.42 2.62 -12.19
N TRP A 211 -2.27 3.63 -12.08
CA TRP A 211 -1.88 4.96 -11.60
C TRP A 211 -1.32 4.85 -10.19
N ASN A 212 -0.06 5.23 -10.03
CA ASN A 212 0.71 5.23 -8.80
C ASN A 212 1.55 6.51 -8.70
N ALA A 213 2.10 6.76 -7.52
CA ALA A 213 3.04 7.84 -7.28
C ALA A 213 4.16 7.36 -6.34
N ALA A 214 5.32 8.00 -6.46
CA ALA A 214 6.40 7.93 -5.49
C ALA A 214 6.85 9.34 -5.10
N VAL A 215 7.44 9.47 -3.91
CA VAL A 215 8.15 10.66 -3.45
C VAL A 215 9.58 10.25 -3.14
N VAL A 216 10.52 11.03 -3.65
CA VAL A 216 11.93 10.95 -3.28
C VAL A 216 12.25 12.16 -2.40
N THR A 217 12.83 11.90 -1.23
CA THR A 217 13.44 12.93 -0.38
C THR A 217 14.93 12.66 -0.26
N SER A 218 15.76 13.69 -0.27
CA SER A 218 17.22 13.59 -0.03
C SER A 218 17.70 14.76 0.83
N GLY A 219 18.90 14.64 1.40
CA GLY A 219 19.52 15.66 2.26
C GLY A 219 18.81 15.84 3.61
N ASN A 220 18.03 14.85 4.06
CA ASN A 220 17.33 14.87 5.34
C ASN A 220 17.69 13.62 6.17
N PRO A 221 18.84 13.64 6.85
CA PRO A 221 19.34 12.49 7.61
C PRO A 221 18.39 12.07 8.73
N GLU A 222 17.62 12.99 9.30
CA GLU A 222 16.65 12.68 10.35
C GLU A 222 15.47 11.85 9.83
N VAL A 223 14.93 12.18 8.65
CA VAL A 223 13.88 11.38 8.00
C VAL A 223 14.43 10.01 7.62
N MET A 224 15.61 9.95 7.01
CA MET A 224 16.25 8.67 6.68
C MET A 224 16.44 7.82 7.93
N ALA A 225 16.93 8.42 9.03
CA ALA A 225 17.15 7.73 10.29
C ALA A 225 15.85 7.14 10.87
N GLN A 226 14.68 7.78 10.67
CA GLN A 226 13.39 7.20 11.07
C GLN A 226 13.01 5.97 10.24
N TYR A 227 13.20 6.02 8.92
CA TYR A 227 12.96 4.87 8.05
C TYR A 227 13.90 3.71 8.35
N GLU A 228 15.19 3.98 8.56
CA GLU A 228 16.20 2.99 8.99
C GLU A 228 15.82 2.35 10.33
N SER A 229 15.40 3.18 11.27
CA SER A 229 14.90 2.76 12.57
C SER A 229 13.70 1.81 12.47
N TYR A 230 12.73 2.16 11.63
CA TYR A 230 11.56 1.33 11.35
C TYR A 230 11.95 0.03 10.65
N PHE A 231 12.84 0.11 9.65
CA PHE A 231 13.39 -1.05 8.96
C PHE A 231 14.07 -2.01 9.95
N ASN A 232 14.87 -1.51 10.88
CA ASN A 232 15.52 -2.34 11.90
C ASN A 232 14.50 -3.04 12.81
N ASP A 233 13.39 -2.38 13.16
CA ASP A 233 12.30 -3.02 13.91
C ASP A 233 11.58 -4.10 13.08
N LEU A 234 11.40 -3.89 11.76
CA LEU A 234 10.87 -4.89 10.84
C LEU A 234 11.83 -6.10 10.76
N ALA A 235 13.12 -5.86 10.55
CA ALA A 235 14.13 -6.91 10.44
C ALA A 235 14.28 -7.73 11.74
N ALA A 236 14.18 -7.07 12.89
CA ALA A 236 14.14 -7.72 14.20
C ALA A 236 12.79 -8.43 14.49
N ARG A 237 11.79 -8.31 13.60
CA ARG A 237 10.41 -8.78 13.80
C ARG A 237 9.82 -8.36 15.15
N ARG A 238 10.13 -7.12 15.56
CA ARG A 238 9.88 -6.62 16.90
C ARG A 238 8.41 -6.77 17.29
N SER A 239 8.16 -7.37 18.44
CA SER A 239 6.81 -7.39 19.02
C SER A 239 6.61 -6.15 19.88
N VAL A 240 5.44 -5.52 19.76
CA VAL A 240 5.10 -4.31 20.53
C VAL A 240 3.80 -4.49 21.32
N PRO A 241 3.66 -3.84 22.49
CA PRO A 241 2.47 -3.94 23.31
C PRO A 241 1.19 -3.63 22.52
N GLY A 242 0.21 -4.55 22.60
CA GLY A 242 -1.08 -4.40 21.93
C GLY A 242 -1.02 -4.32 20.40
N ASN A 243 0.10 -4.69 19.76
CA ASN A 243 0.38 -4.40 18.35
C ASN A 243 0.19 -2.91 18.02
N ASN A 244 0.48 -1.99 18.95
CA ASN A 244 0.37 -0.55 18.72
C ASN A 244 1.74 0.05 18.38
N TYR A 245 2.23 -0.18 17.17
CA TYR A 245 3.54 0.33 16.75
C TYR A 245 3.59 1.86 16.73
N HIS A 246 2.47 2.50 16.38
CA HIS A 246 2.30 3.95 16.46
C HIS A 246 2.61 4.54 17.86
N ALA A 247 2.39 3.80 18.95
CA ALA A 247 2.77 4.27 20.29
C ALA A 247 4.25 4.11 20.61
N VAL A 248 4.94 3.18 19.93
CA VAL A 248 6.39 2.98 20.08
C VAL A 248 7.16 3.96 19.20
N ARG A 249 6.63 4.25 18.00
CA ARG A 249 7.14 5.27 17.07
C ARG A 249 6.03 6.26 16.71
N PRO A 250 5.74 7.22 17.60
CA PRO A 250 4.81 8.29 17.25
C PRO A 250 5.37 9.12 16.08
N PRO A 251 4.50 9.65 15.23
CA PRO A 251 4.91 10.51 14.13
C PRO A 251 5.55 11.79 14.68
N MET A 252 6.67 12.17 14.10
CA MET A 252 7.42 13.38 14.42
C MET A 252 7.81 14.07 13.11
N THR A 253 7.83 15.40 13.13
CA THR A 253 8.16 16.22 11.95
C THR A 253 9.65 16.51 11.89
N TYR A 254 10.24 16.29 10.73
CA TYR A 254 11.66 16.51 10.44
C TYR A 254 11.78 17.29 9.13
N GLY A 255 11.92 18.62 9.24
CA GLY A 255 11.76 19.52 8.10
C GLY A 255 10.34 19.46 7.53
N ALA A 256 10.21 19.32 6.22
CA ALA A 256 8.92 19.20 5.53
C ALA A 256 8.21 17.85 5.76
N SER A 257 8.89 16.84 6.30
CA SER A 257 8.44 15.45 6.27
C SER A 257 8.04 14.91 7.64
N THR A 258 6.93 14.19 7.71
CA THR A 258 6.43 13.50 8.91
C THR A 258 6.04 12.06 8.53
N PRO A 259 6.89 11.06 8.81
CA PRO A 259 6.56 9.66 8.55
C PRO A 259 5.62 9.10 9.61
N TYR A 260 4.59 8.37 9.17
CA TYR A 260 3.68 7.61 10.02
C TYR A 260 3.89 6.11 9.81
N TYR A 261 4.06 5.40 10.92
CA TYR A 261 4.20 3.95 10.93
C TYR A 261 2.99 3.28 11.59
N PHE A 262 2.63 2.11 11.07
CA PHE A 262 1.49 1.30 11.50
C PHE A 262 1.97 -0.10 11.88
N PRO A 263 1.21 -0.88 12.67
CA PRO A 263 -0.18 -0.68 13.12
C PRO A 263 -0.39 0.38 14.22
N ARG A 264 -1.60 0.94 14.27
CA ARG A 264 -2.16 1.74 15.36
C ARG A 264 -3.42 1.07 15.93
N THR A 265 -3.42 0.72 17.21
CA THR A 265 -4.50 -0.10 17.83
C THR A 265 -5.17 0.53 19.05
N ASP A 266 -4.82 1.76 19.40
CA ASP A 266 -5.40 2.58 20.50
C ASP A 266 -6.85 3.03 20.23
N GLY A 267 -7.40 2.73 19.05
CA GLY A 267 -8.72 3.19 18.62
C GLY A 267 -8.70 4.57 17.97
N GLY A 268 -7.56 5.25 17.92
CA GLY A 268 -7.30 6.44 17.13
C GLY A 268 -7.19 6.13 15.64
N ASP A 269 -7.10 7.18 14.84
CA ASP A 269 -7.02 7.11 13.38
C ASP A 269 -6.16 8.30 12.91
N SER A 270 -4.91 8.03 12.52
CA SER A 270 -3.91 9.08 12.31
C SER A 270 -4.31 10.08 11.23
N LEU A 271 -4.82 9.60 10.10
CA LEU A 271 -5.29 10.46 9.01
C LEU A 271 -6.54 11.26 9.43
N SER A 272 -7.53 10.62 10.06
CA SER A 272 -8.72 11.32 10.55
C SER A 272 -8.37 12.38 11.58
N GLN A 273 -7.36 12.16 12.43
CA GLN A 273 -6.86 13.14 13.39
C GLN A 273 -6.13 14.28 12.71
N ALA A 274 -5.26 14.01 11.73
CA ALA A 274 -4.61 15.07 10.95
C ALA A 274 -5.66 15.94 10.23
N LEU A 275 -6.66 15.31 9.60
CA LEU A 275 -7.76 16.03 8.95
C LEU A 275 -8.61 16.84 9.95
N MET A 276 -8.51 16.63 11.27
CA MET A 276 -9.14 17.51 12.27
C MET A 276 -8.59 18.93 12.25
N ALA A 277 -7.35 19.09 11.78
CA ALA A 277 -6.68 20.38 11.69
C ALA A 277 -7.00 21.16 10.40
N VAL A 278 -7.79 20.59 9.48
CA VAL A 278 -8.27 21.30 8.29
C VAL A 278 -9.33 22.32 8.70
N ASP A 279 -9.13 23.57 8.27
CA ASP A 279 -10.05 24.68 8.46
C ASP A 279 -10.62 25.16 7.12
N CYS A 280 -11.87 24.79 6.85
CA CYS A 280 -12.56 25.16 5.62
C CYS A 280 -12.99 26.64 5.55
N ALA A 281 -12.91 27.39 6.67
CA ALA A 281 -13.27 28.80 6.73
C ALA A 281 -12.07 29.74 6.55
N ALA A 282 -10.84 29.25 6.77
CA ALA A 282 -9.62 30.04 6.70
C ALA A 282 -9.31 30.61 5.30
N ALA A 283 -9.52 29.80 4.26
CA ALA A 283 -9.31 30.14 2.86
C ALA A 283 -10.05 29.11 1.99
N PRO A 284 -10.18 29.32 0.66
CA PRO A 284 -10.58 28.24 -0.25
C PRO A 284 -9.69 27.02 -0.02
N THR A 285 -10.25 26.02 0.64
CA THR A 285 -9.51 24.85 1.08
C THR A 285 -9.96 23.65 0.28
N SER A 286 -9.01 22.92 -0.30
CA SER A 286 -9.30 21.74 -1.11
C SER A 286 -8.64 20.50 -0.53
N VAL A 287 -9.32 19.37 -0.68
CA VAL A 287 -8.82 18.04 -0.31
C VAL A 287 -9.10 17.08 -1.45
N ASP A 288 -8.04 16.56 -2.07
CA ASP A 288 -8.14 15.51 -3.07
C ASP A 288 -7.71 14.18 -2.47
N VAL A 289 -8.46 13.12 -2.76
CA VAL A 289 -8.23 11.78 -2.20
C VAL A 289 -8.19 10.75 -3.32
N MET A 290 -7.06 10.06 -3.47
CA MET A 290 -6.95 8.88 -4.32
C MET A 290 -6.78 7.65 -3.42
N ALA A 291 -7.77 6.75 -3.42
CA ALA A 291 -7.78 5.60 -2.54
C ALA A 291 -8.13 4.31 -3.30
N ALA A 292 -7.09 3.53 -3.61
CA ALA A 292 -7.22 2.21 -4.20
C ALA A 292 -8.04 1.21 -3.36
N PHE A 293 -8.13 1.41 -2.05
CA PHE A 293 -9.06 0.73 -1.15
C PHE A 293 -9.53 1.73 -0.09
N PHE A 294 -10.85 1.89 0.07
CA PHE A 294 -11.41 2.86 1.02
C PHE A 294 -12.60 2.28 1.79
N THR A 295 -12.39 2.00 3.08
CA THR A 295 -13.42 1.53 4.01
C THR A 295 -13.36 2.16 5.41
N ARG A 296 -12.49 3.15 5.67
CA ARG A 296 -12.35 3.84 6.98
C ARG A 296 -13.48 4.85 7.22
N PRO A 297 -14.42 4.59 8.16
CA PRO A 297 -15.55 5.49 8.38
C PRO A 297 -15.15 6.82 9.03
N LYS A 298 -14.10 6.84 9.86
CA LYS A 298 -13.61 8.07 10.52
C LYS A 298 -13.08 9.08 9.49
N VAL A 299 -12.26 8.61 8.56
CA VAL A 299 -11.76 9.43 7.43
C VAL A 299 -12.94 9.92 6.58
N ARG A 300 -13.84 9.03 6.15
CA ARG A 300 -15.04 9.41 5.39
C ARG A 300 -15.89 10.47 6.11
N ASN A 301 -16.13 10.29 7.42
CA ASN A 301 -16.88 11.27 8.20
C ASN A 301 -16.19 12.63 8.17
N ARG A 302 -14.86 12.66 8.32
CA ARG A 302 -14.12 13.91 8.25
C ARG A 302 -14.17 14.56 6.88
N LEU A 303 -14.11 13.79 5.79
CA LEU A 303 -14.34 14.29 4.43
C LEU A 303 -15.73 14.94 4.29
N ASN A 304 -16.77 14.30 4.84
CA ASN A 304 -18.13 14.85 4.84
C ASN A 304 -18.22 16.15 5.65
N ASP A 305 -17.58 16.19 6.83
CA ASP A 305 -17.59 17.38 7.68
C ASP A 305 -16.87 18.55 6.98
N MET A 306 -15.75 18.29 6.31
CA MET A 306 -15.02 19.30 5.54
C MET A 306 -15.84 19.81 4.35
N ALA A 307 -16.45 18.91 3.57
CA ALA A 307 -17.31 19.31 2.45
C ALA A 307 -18.53 20.13 2.91
N ALA A 308 -19.13 19.77 4.04
CA ALA A 308 -20.21 20.55 4.65
C ALA A 308 -19.72 21.90 5.22
N GLY A 309 -18.45 21.99 5.62
CA GLY A 309 -17.79 23.20 6.11
C GLY A 309 -17.31 24.16 5.01
N GLY A 310 -17.50 23.82 3.74
CA GLY A 310 -17.12 24.68 2.60
C GLY A 310 -15.85 24.28 1.86
N CYS A 311 -15.13 23.26 2.31
CA CYS A 311 -13.98 22.74 1.56
C CYS A 311 -14.42 22.10 0.23
N THR A 312 -13.61 22.24 -0.80
CA THR A 312 -13.74 21.44 -2.02
C THR A 312 -13.15 20.05 -1.78
N VAL A 313 -13.96 18.99 -1.89
CA VAL A 313 -13.50 17.62 -1.64
C VAL A 313 -13.73 16.74 -2.86
N ARG A 314 -12.67 16.15 -3.40
CA ARG A 314 -12.72 15.21 -4.53
C ARG A 314 -12.17 13.85 -4.11
N VAL A 315 -12.84 12.78 -4.51
CA VAL A 315 -12.47 11.40 -4.17
C VAL A 315 -12.44 10.53 -5.41
N ILE A 316 -11.29 9.91 -5.70
CA ILE A 316 -11.15 8.81 -6.65
C ILE A 316 -11.04 7.51 -5.86
N ALA A 317 -11.95 6.58 -6.10
CA ALA A 317 -11.94 5.25 -5.51
C ALA A 317 -12.02 4.17 -6.58
N ARG A 318 -11.69 2.92 -6.23
CA ARG A 318 -11.64 1.82 -7.21
C ARG A 318 -12.85 0.89 -7.11
N THR A 319 -13.45 0.60 -8.27
CA THR A 319 -14.70 -0.16 -8.44
C THR A 319 -14.78 -1.45 -7.62
N ASP A 320 -13.74 -2.28 -7.59
CA ASP A 320 -13.75 -3.61 -6.99
C ASP A 320 -13.39 -3.62 -5.49
N THR A 321 -13.13 -2.45 -4.90
CA THR A 321 -12.65 -2.33 -3.52
C THR A 321 -13.43 -1.35 -2.64
N ILE A 322 -14.17 -0.43 -3.25
CA ILE A 322 -15.18 0.38 -2.55
C ILE A 322 -16.56 -0.24 -2.72
N THR A 323 -17.26 -0.45 -1.61
CA THR A 323 -18.63 -0.96 -1.64
C THR A 323 -19.59 0.17 -2.01
N ARG A 324 -20.70 -0.16 -2.68
CA ARG A 324 -21.76 0.82 -2.95
C ARG A 324 -22.25 1.51 -1.68
N GLU A 325 -22.54 0.73 -0.64
CA GLU A 325 -22.99 1.22 0.67
C GLU A 325 -22.00 2.22 1.29
N PHE A 326 -20.69 1.97 1.20
CA PHE A 326 -19.71 2.92 1.73
C PHE A 326 -19.61 4.16 0.84
N CYS A 327 -19.59 3.99 -0.48
CA CYS A 327 -19.51 5.09 -1.42
C CYS A 327 -20.69 6.07 -1.27
N ASP A 328 -21.93 5.56 -1.18
CA ASP A 328 -23.14 6.39 -1.02
C ASP A 328 -23.15 7.22 0.28
N THR A 329 -22.25 6.92 1.23
CA THR A 329 -22.09 7.72 2.46
C THR A 329 -21.05 8.84 2.35
N LEU A 330 -20.35 8.98 1.21
CA LEU A 330 -19.66 10.20 0.82
C LEU A 330 -20.71 11.15 0.24
N ARG A 331 -21.17 12.08 1.06
CA ARG A 331 -22.35 12.92 0.77
C ARG A 331 -21.94 14.14 -0.04
N ALA A 332 -22.84 14.62 -0.90
CA ALA A 332 -22.70 15.93 -1.53
C ALA A 332 -22.43 17.02 -0.47
N PRO A 333 -21.56 18.02 -0.74
CA PRO A 333 -20.99 18.35 -2.06
C PRO A 333 -19.69 17.61 -2.44
N ILE A 334 -19.30 16.53 -1.75
CA ILE A 334 -18.16 15.70 -2.18
C ILE A 334 -18.36 15.23 -3.62
N GLN A 335 -17.35 15.43 -4.46
CA GLN A 335 -17.31 14.87 -5.80
C GLN A 335 -16.61 13.51 -5.75
N VAL A 336 -17.27 12.47 -6.27
CA VAL A 336 -16.71 11.12 -6.31
C VAL A 336 -16.58 10.65 -7.75
N LYS A 337 -15.44 10.03 -8.09
CA LYS A 337 -15.24 9.28 -9.32
C LYS A 337 -14.77 7.86 -9.02
N ILE A 338 -15.32 6.90 -9.75
CA ILE A 338 -14.97 5.49 -9.63
C ILE A 338 -14.09 5.08 -10.81
N ALA A 339 -12.86 4.67 -10.50
CA ALA A 339 -11.91 4.11 -11.45
C ALA A 339 -12.13 2.60 -11.63
N ASP A 340 -11.72 2.11 -12.80
CA ASP A 340 -11.68 0.68 -13.10
C ASP A 340 -10.70 -0.10 -12.21
N LYS A 341 -10.93 -1.42 -12.14
CA LYS A 341 -9.91 -2.35 -11.69
C LYS A 341 -8.83 -2.43 -12.77
N PRO A 342 -7.54 -2.26 -12.45
CA PRO A 342 -6.46 -2.44 -13.41
C PRO A 342 -6.53 -3.82 -14.08
N SER A 343 -6.45 -3.84 -15.41
CA SER A 343 -6.36 -5.04 -16.23
C SER A 343 -5.61 -4.73 -17.54
N THR A 344 -5.38 -5.73 -18.38
CA THR A 344 -4.79 -5.53 -19.71
C THR A 344 -5.61 -4.63 -20.63
N THR A 345 -6.90 -4.44 -20.37
CA THR A 345 -7.81 -3.63 -21.20
C THR A 345 -8.30 -2.35 -20.51
N LYS A 346 -7.93 -2.14 -19.24
CA LYS A 346 -8.44 -1.05 -18.42
C LYS A 346 -7.35 -0.48 -17.52
N VAL A 347 -7.25 0.83 -17.52
CA VAL A 347 -6.40 1.55 -16.57
C VAL A 347 -7.22 1.84 -15.31
N GLY A 348 -6.66 1.42 -14.18
CA GLY A 348 -7.23 1.67 -12.86
C GLY A 348 -6.25 2.40 -11.95
N ILE A 349 -6.70 2.69 -10.73
CA ILE A 349 -5.84 3.30 -9.71
C ILE A 349 -5.20 2.24 -8.81
N HIS A 350 -3.98 2.48 -8.36
CA HIS A 350 -3.40 1.80 -7.20
C HIS A 350 -2.77 2.79 -6.20
N GLY A 351 -2.65 4.07 -6.54
CA GLY A 351 -2.27 5.14 -5.63
C GLY A 351 -3.07 5.20 -4.32
N LYS A 352 -2.38 5.59 -3.25
CA LYS A 352 -2.94 5.95 -1.95
C LYS A 352 -2.31 7.27 -1.57
N TYR A 353 -2.98 8.36 -1.91
CA TYR A 353 -2.54 9.67 -1.49
C TYR A 353 -3.69 10.63 -1.23
N LEU A 354 -3.39 11.67 -0.46
CA LEU A 354 -4.23 12.84 -0.29
C LEU A 354 -3.41 14.10 -0.50
N THR A 355 -4.04 15.15 -1.02
CA THR A 355 -3.49 16.51 -1.00
C THR A 355 -4.39 17.42 -0.19
N ILE A 356 -3.81 18.44 0.46
CA ILE A 356 -4.56 19.52 1.10
C ILE A 356 -3.91 20.84 0.70
N ALA A 357 -4.71 21.76 0.18
CA ALA A 357 -4.33 23.15 -0.04
C ALA A 357 -5.25 24.07 0.75
N GLY A 358 -4.69 25.02 1.52
CA GLY A 358 -5.46 26.02 2.26
C GLY A 358 -5.32 25.88 3.77
N GLY A 359 -6.43 26.02 4.49
CA GLY A 359 -6.50 26.02 5.94
C GLY A 359 -6.08 24.68 6.56
N PHE A 360 -4.91 24.61 7.20
CA PHE A 360 -4.41 23.39 7.84
C PHE A 360 -3.45 23.72 8.98
N GLU A 361 -3.66 23.10 10.15
CA GLU A 361 -2.80 23.26 11.35
C GLU A 361 -2.63 24.72 11.81
N GLY A 362 -3.67 25.54 11.63
CA GLY A 362 -3.70 26.95 12.05
C GLY A 362 -3.21 27.95 11.00
N GLU A 363 -2.63 27.46 9.91
CA GLU A 363 -2.17 28.28 8.78
C GLU A 363 -3.20 28.30 7.66
N THR A 364 -3.23 29.37 6.86
CA THR A 364 -4.29 29.61 5.85
C THR A 364 -3.96 29.11 4.43
N ASP A 365 -2.69 28.81 4.12
CA ASP A 365 -2.24 28.39 2.78
C ASP A 365 -1.16 27.29 2.82
N ARG A 366 -1.39 26.24 3.61
CA ARG A 366 -0.50 25.06 3.65
C ARG A 366 -0.73 24.18 2.43
N ARG A 367 0.32 23.48 1.99
CA ARG A 367 0.32 22.65 0.78
C ARG A 367 0.94 21.30 1.08
N VAL A 368 0.11 20.36 1.53
CA VAL A 368 0.59 19.08 2.05
C VAL A 368 0.16 17.91 1.17
N VAL A 369 1.04 16.92 1.07
CA VAL A 369 0.77 15.63 0.43
C VAL A 369 0.93 14.53 1.47
N TRP A 370 -0.04 13.62 1.53
CA TRP A 370 0.08 12.37 2.26
C TRP A 370 0.16 11.23 1.27
N MET A 371 1.21 10.40 1.28
CA MET A 371 1.34 9.29 0.32
C MET A 371 2.12 8.10 0.87
N GLY A 372 1.88 6.90 0.33
CA GLY A 372 2.64 5.70 0.69
C GLY A 372 1.90 4.39 0.47
N SER A 373 2.21 3.37 1.27
CA SER A 373 1.59 2.06 1.13
C SER A 373 0.16 1.98 1.71
N HIS A 374 -0.18 2.92 2.57
CA HIS A 374 -1.31 2.85 3.48
C HIS A 374 -2.68 2.96 2.80
N ASN A 375 -3.35 1.83 2.60
CA ASN A 375 -4.75 1.81 2.18
C ASN A 375 -5.66 2.49 3.22
N LEU A 376 -6.77 3.11 2.78
CA LEU A 376 -7.74 3.71 3.71
C LEU A 376 -8.72 2.66 4.26
N THR A 377 -8.17 1.58 4.82
CA THR A 377 -8.93 0.44 5.38
C THR A 377 -8.59 0.21 6.85
N ARG A 378 -9.45 -0.53 7.54
CA ARG A 378 -9.17 -0.93 8.93
C ARG A 378 -7.93 -1.82 9.06
N ASN A 379 -7.66 -2.69 8.08
CA ASN A 379 -6.51 -3.61 8.15
C ASN A 379 -5.19 -2.85 8.06
N ALA A 380 -5.07 -1.92 7.12
CA ALA A 380 -3.89 -1.05 7.03
C ALA A 380 -3.67 -0.25 8.32
N LEU A 381 -4.75 0.25 8.94
CA LEU A 381 -4.65 1.00 10.20
C LEU A 381 -4.19 0.14 11.38
N VAL A 382 -4.78 -1.03 11.60
CA VAL A 382 -4.67 -1.73 12.90
C VAL A 382 -3.96 -3.10 12.83
N ARG A 383 -3.58 -3.57 11.65
CA ARG A 383 -3.03 -4.93 11.46
C ARG A 383 -1.77 -4.97 10.63
N ASN A 384 -1.64 -4.20 9.57
CA ASN A 384 -0.50 -4.31 8.67
C ASN A 384 0.65 -3.43 9.15
N ASP A 385 1.87 -3.82 8.76
CA ASP A 385 2.99 -2.90 8.77
C ASP A 385 2.89 -2.04 7.50
N GLU A 386 2.83 -0.73 7.67
CA GLU A 386 2.60 0.24 6.60
C GLU A 386 3.39 1.52 6.89
N THR A 387 3.68 2.28 5.84
CA THR A 387 4.17 3.64 5.91
C THR A 387 3.22 4.61 5.22
N PHE A 388 3.10 5.81 5.79
CA PHE A 388 2.40 6.93 5.18
C PHE A 388 3.17 8.21 5.48
N LEU A 389 3.67 8.89 4.45
CA LEU A 389 4.50 10.08 4.57
C LEU A 389 3.62 11.31 4.35
N LEU A 390 3.57 12.20 5.34
CA LEU A 390 3.09 13.58 5.16
C LEU A 390 4.29 14.43 4.76
N THR A 391 4.17 15.18 3.68
CA THR A 391 5.15 16.19 3.26
C THR A 391 4.44 17.53 3.07
N ASP A 392 4.90 18.58 3.74
CA ASP A 392 4.51 19.98 3.48
C ASP A 392 5.52 20.64 2.55
N ASP A 393 5.21 20.61 1.25
CA ASP A 393 6.04 21.20 0.20
C ASP A 393 5.15 21.65 -0.96
N ALA A 394 5.20 22.95 -1.29
CA ALA A 394 4.31 23.55 -2.26
C ALA A 394 4.55 23.03 -3.69
N SER A 395 5.79 22.77 -4.07
CA SER A 395 6.16 22.26 -5.40
C SER A 395 5.69 20.81 -5.57
N LEU A 396 5.91 19.98 -4.54
CA LEU A 396 5.41 18.61 -4.48
C LEU A 396 3.89 18.57 -4.55
N HIS A 397 3.22 19.38 -3.73
CA HIS A 397 1.76 19.50 -3.76
C HIS A 397 1.27 19.88 -5.15
N SER A 398 1.84 20.92 -5.77
CA SER A 398 1.45 21.36 -7.12
C SER A 398 1.54 20.22 -8.13
N ALA A 399 2.63 19.46 -8.11
CA ALA A 399 2.83 18.33 -9.01
C ALA A 399 1.84 17.18 -8.74
N PHE A 400 1.52 16.88 -7.47
CA PHE A 400 0.48 15.91 -7.12
C PHE A 400 -0.92 16.37 -7.54
N THR A 401 -1.25 17.66 -7.41
CA THR A 401 -2.53 18.21 -7.90
C THR A 401 -2.62 18.10 -9.42
N THR A 402 -1.56 18.44 -10.17
CA THR A 402 -1.52 18.25 -11.63
C THR A 402 -1.70 16.78 -12.02
N ASN A 403 -1.04 15.86 -11.32
CA ASN A 403 -1.23 14.42 -11.55
C ASN A 403 -2.67 13.99 -11.22
N PHE A 404 -3.22 14.43 -10.08
CA PHE A 404 -4.59 14.14 -9.70
C PHE A 404 -5.59 14.64 -10.75
N ASP A 405 -5.41 15.85 -11.29
CA ASP A 405 -6.28 16.43 -12.31
C ASP A 405 -6.23 15.64 -13.63
N ALA A 406 -5.05 15.16 -14.01
CA ALA A 406 -4.89 14.27 -15.17
C ALA A 406 -5.64 12.94 -14.97
N ILE A 407 -5.52 12.33 -13.79
CA ILE A 407 -6.25 11.09 -13.44
C ILE A 407 -7.74 11.37 -13.36
N TRP A 408 -8.15 12.45 -12.69
CA TRP A 408 -9.54 12.86 -12.51
C TRP A 408 -10.25 13.04 -13.85
N SER A 409 -9.55 13.59 -14.83
CA SER A 409 -10.06 13.83 -16.19
C SER A 409 -9.95 12.61 -17.10
N TYR A 410 -9.37 11.50 -16.62
CA TYR A 410 -9.17 10.32 -17.43
C TYR A 410 -10.52 9.65 -17.81
N PRO A 411 -10.77 9.32 -19.09
CA PRO A 411 -12.12 8.94 -19.56
C PRO A 411 -12.78 7.73 -18.89
N SER A 412 -12.00 6.80 -18.33
CA SER A 412 -12.56 5.59 -17.70
C SER A 412 -13.14 5.84 -16.30
N LEU A 413 -12.83 6.98 -15.67
CA LEU A 413 -13.36 7.36 -14.37
C LEU A 413 -14.79 7.87 -14.49
N THR A 414 -15.73 7.20 -13.83
CA THR A 414 -17.14 7.59 -13.87
C THR A 414 -17.54 8.39 -12.64
N PRO A 415 -18.22 9.53 -12.80
CA PRO A 415 -18.81 10.27 -11.69
C PRO A 415 -19.82 9.45 -10.88
N GLY A 416 -19.93 9.78 -9.59
CA GLY A 416 -20.87 9.16 -8.67
C GLY A 416 -20.45 7.76 -8.23
N CYS A 417 -21.34 7.08 -7.50
CA CYS A 417 -21.06 5.82 -6.83
C CYS A 417 -21.63 4.59 -7.56
N ASP A 418 -22.23 4.75 -8.74
CA ASP A 418 -22.98 3.66 -9.38
C ASP A 418 -22.12 2.46 -9.77
N ARG A 419 -20.85 2.68 -10.08
CA ARG A 419 -19.88 1.64 -10.39
C ARG A 419 -19.13 1.09 -9.16
N ALA A 420 -19.44 1.53 -7.95
CA ALA A 420 -18.88 0.93 -6.74
C ALA A 420 -19.43 -0.50 -6.58
N GLY A 421 -18.56 -1.49 -6.73
CA GLY A 421 -18.94 -2.89 -6.92
C GLY A 421 -18.22 -3.88 -6.00
N ALA A 422 -17.45 -3.41 -5.02
CA ALA A 422 -16.78 -4.31 -4.10
C ALA A 422 -17.78 -5.20 -3.35
N PRO A 423 -17.50 -6.51 -3.19
CA PRO A 423 -18.27 -7.32 -2.27
C PRO A 423 -18.21 -6.67 -0.88
N SER A 424 -19.35 -6.54 -0.21
CA SER A 424 -19.41 -5.88 1.12
C SER A 424 -18.40 -6.50 2.09
N GLU A 425 -17.91 -5.77 3.11
CA GLU A 425 -17.07 -6.40 4.14
C GLU A 425 -17.76 -7.62 4.77
N GLN A 426 -19.10 -7.65 4.80
CA GLN A 426 -19.88 -8.84 5.13
C GLN A 426 -19.75 -9.97 4.10
N ALA A 427 -19.75 -9.69 2.79
CA ALA A 427 -19.53 -10.68 1.74
C ALA A 427 -18.10 -11.25 1.75
N ILE A 428 -17.09 -10.40 2.00
CA ILE A 428 -15.69 -10.84 2.23
C ILE A 428 -15.58 -11.65 3.52
N GLU A 429 -16.29 -11.29 4.59
CA GLU A 429 -16.42 -12.12 5.79
C GLU A 429 -17.17 -13.44 5.51
N GLU A 430 -18.13 -13.47 4.56
CA GLU A 430 -18.83 -14.67 4.13
C GLU A 430 -17.97 -15.62 3.28
N GLU A 431 -17.06 -15.09 2.48
CA GLU A 431 -16.04 -15.84 1.73
C GLU A 431 -14.90 -16.33 2.64
N ALA A 432 -14.44 -15.47 3.56
CA ALA A 432 -13.49 -15.81 4.63
C ALA A 432 -14.07 -16.74 5.71
N ASN A 433 -15.37 -17.07 5.65
CA ASN A 433 -16.00 -18.10 6.48
C ASN A 433 -15.79 -19.54 5.94
N THR A 434 -14.99 -19.70 4.89
CA THR A 434 -14.41 -20.98 4.47
C THR A 434 -13.21 -21.31 5.36
N GLU A 435 -13.46 -21.64 6.62
CA GLU A 435 -12.45 -22.33 7.43
C GLU A 435 -12.46 -23.80 7.02
N VAL A 436 -11.32 -24.21 6.47
CA VAL A 436 -10.92 -25.60 6.45
C VAL A 436 -10.44 -25.94 7.85
N THR A 437 -11.18 -26.77 8.57
CA THR A 437 -10.64 -27.43 9.77
C THR A 437 -10.15 -28.81 9.33
N PRO A 438 -8.83 -29.09 9.34
CA PRO A 438 -8.31 -30.44 9.20
C PRO A 438 -8.64 -31.21 10.48
N LEU A 439 -9.13 -32.43 10.36
CA LEU A 439 -9.31 -33.33 11.50
C LEU A 439 -8.80 -34.73 11.15
N ILE A 440 -7.73 -35.09 11.84
CA ILE A 440 -7.21 -36.43 12.20
C ILE A 440 -7.56 -37.55 11.19
N LYS A 441 -6.54 -37.88 10.38
CA LYS A 441 -6.51 -38.60 9.09
C LYS A 441 -6.92 -37.75 7.89
N GLU A 442 -5.96 -36.98 7.39
CA GLU A 442 -5.72 -36.33 6.07
C GLU A 442 -6.86 -35.95 5.09
N LYS A 443 -8.12 -36.40 5.22
CA LYS A 443 -9.18 -36.12 4.24
C LYS A 443 -10.57 -35.88 4.84
N GLN A 444 -10.68 -35.21 6.00
CA GLN A 444 -11.97 -34.68 6.47
C GLN A 444 -11.92 -33.17 6.66
N ARG A 445 -12.69 -32.45 5.84
CA ARG A 445 -12.81 -30.98 5.88
C ARG A 445 -14.28 -30.59 5.99
N VAL A 446 -14.59 -29.53 6.75
CA VAL A 446 -15.96 -29.01 6.91
C VAL A 446 -16.03 -27.56 6.47
N LYS A 447 -16.76 -27.28 5.38
CA LYS A 447 -16.69 -26.01 4.63
C LYS A 447 -17.17 -24.74 5.35
N ARG A 448 -17.69 -24.78 6.59
CA ARG A 448 -18.42 -23.64 7.19
C ARG A 448 -18.31 -23.61 8.71
N LYS A 449 -18.04 -22.48 9.38
CA LYS A 449 -18.04 -22.36 10.87
C LYS A 449 -19.45 -22.34 11.50
N LEU A 450 -19.52 -22.64 12.80
CA LEU A 450 -20.68 -22.27 13.63
C LEU A 450 -20.64 -20.75 13.95
N PRO A 451 -21.80 -20.06 14.06
CA PRO A 451 -21.84 -18.61 14.29
C PRO A 451 -20.97 -18.15 15.45
N LYS A 452 -20.39 -16.94 15.37
CA LYS A 452 -19.63 -16.36 16.49
C LYS A 452 -20.54 -16.00 17.67
N ARG A 453 -21.75 -15.49 17.43
CA ARG A 453 -22.75 -15.10 18.47
C ARG A 453 -24.18 -15.41 18.00
N LEU A 454 -25.12 -15.59 18.93
CA LEU A 454 -26.56 -15.77 18.65
C LEU A 454 -27.31 -14.44 18.86
N LYS A 455 -27.18 -13.47 17.94
CA LYS A 455 -27.76 -12.12 18.14
C LYS A 455 -29.29 -12.11 18.05
N LYS A 456 -29.89 -12.95 17.19
CA LYS A 456 -31.33 -12.93 16.86
C LYS A 456 -32.12 -14.07 17.52
N ARG A 457 -33.42 -13.85 17.79
CA ARG A 457 -34.36 -14.86 18.33
C ARG A 457 -34.44 -16.09 17.41
N ARG A 458 -34.45 -15.84 16.11
CA ARG A 458 -34.25 -16.82 15.04
C ARG A 458 -32.84 -16.63 14.51
N THR A 459 -31.99 -17.62 14.70
CA THR A 459 -30.64 -17.62 14.11
C THR A 459 -30.60 -18.73 13.07
N ALA A 460 -30.53 -18.36 11.80
CA ALA A 460 -30.25 -19.31 10.73
C ALA A 460 -28.87 -19.93 10.99
N LEU A 461 -28.82 -21.25 10.96
CA LEU A 461 -27.60 -22.03 11.04
C LEU A 461 -27.35 -22.55 9.63
N LYS A 462 -26.21 -22.18 9.06
CA LYS A 462 -25.88 -22.60 7.69
C LYS A 462 -25.84 -24.14 7.64
N SER A 463 -26.61 -24.72 6.72
CA SER A 463 -26.57 -26.16 6.45
C SER A 463 -25.14 -26.52 6.08
N THR A 464 -24.55 -27.46 6.80
CA THR A 464 -23.14 -27.81 6.66
C THR A 464 -23.02 -29.21 6.11
N ARG A 465 -22.10 -29.41 5.17
CA ARG A 465 -21.71 -30.71 4.64
C ARG A 465 -20.23 -30.95 4.92
N THR A 466 -19.82 -32.21 4.98
CA THR A 466 -18.41 -32.57 4.78
C THR A 466 -18.01 -32.23 3.33
N VAL A 467 -16.72 -32.20 3.02
CA VAL A 467 -16.27 -31.96 1.63
C VAL A 467 -16.82 -33.01 0.67
N GLU A 468 -17.02 -34.23 1.16
CA GLU A 468 -17.58 -35.40 0.47
C GLU A 468 -19.12 -35.36 0.41
N GLY A 469 -19.74 -34.22 0.73
CA GLY A 469 -21.17 -33.97 0.53
C GLY A 469 -22.10 -34.44 1.67
N THR A 470 -21.59 -35.11 2.70
CA THR A 470 -22.41 -35.64 3.81
C THR A 470 -22.98 -34.53 4.68
N ARG A 471 -24.32 -34.41 4.78
CA ARG A 471 -24.98 -33.33 5.55
C ARG A 471 -24.89 -33.57 7.06
N LEU A 472 -24.41 -32.57 7.79
CA LEU A 472 -24.33 -32.63 9.25
C LEU A 472 -25.70 -32.41 9.91
N ARG A 473 -26.05 -33.29 10.87
CA ARG A 473 -27.22 -33.12 11.72
C ARG A 473 -26.95 -32.08 12.80
N THR A 474 -27.79 -31.06 12.87
CA THR A 474 -27.69 -29.99 13.89
C THR A 474 -28.61 -30.25 15.09
N ILE A 475 -28.08 -30.06 16.29
CA ILE A 475 -28.75 -30.25 17.57
C ILE A 475 -28.51 -29.00 18.43
N ALA A 476 -29.55 -28.53 19.13
CA ALA A 476 -29.40 -27.52 20.19
C ALA A 476 -29.79 -28.10 21.55
N LYS A 477 -29.00 -27.79 22.57
CA LYS A 477 -29.32 -27.99 23.99
C LYS A 477 -29.22 -26.65 24.71
N CYS A 478 -30.07 -26.40 25.69
CA CYS A 478 -30.02 -25.15 26.44
C CYS A 478 -30.47 -25.30 27.90
N LYS A 479 -30.13 -24.29 28.69
CA LYS A 479 -30.65 -24.02 30.03
C LYS A 479 -30.80 -22.50 30.26
N VAL A 480 -31.61 -22.13 31.25
CA VAL A 480 -31.65 -20.75 31.75
C VAL A 480 -30.42 -20.54 32.63
N VAL A 481 -29.73 -19.41 32.47
CA VAL A 481 -28.60 -19.04 33.35
C VAL A 481 -29.11 -18.87 34.79
N GLY A 482 -28.36 -19.37 35.78
CA GLY A 482 -28.80 -19.40 37.18
C GLY A 482 -29.74 -20.55 37.55
N SER A 483 -30.35 -21.26 36.58
CA SER A 483 -31.10 -22.47 36.91
C SER A 483 -30.14 -23.63 37.22
N GLY A 484 -30.35 -24.34 38.34
CA GLY A 484 -29.66 -25.60 38.67
C GLY A 484 -29.90 -26.75 37.67
N LYS A 485 -30.64 -26.50 36.59
CA LYS A 485 -31.05 -27.49 35.58
C LYS A 485 -29.91 -27.81 34.60
N LYS A 486 -29.76 -29.09 34.25
CA LYS A 486 -28.83 -29.56 33.19
C LYS A 486 -29.24 -29.05 31.79
N MET A 487 -28.24 -28.90 30.90
CA MET A 487 -28.45 -28.55 29.49
C MET A 487 -29.07 -29.72 28.71
N LYS A 488 -30.30 -29.54 28.21
CA LYS A 488 -31.00 -30.56 27.41
C LYS A 488 -31.75 -29.93 26.24
N LYS A 489 -32.23 -30.76 25.31
CA LYS A 489 -33.17 -30.31 24.26
C LYS A 489 -34.44 -29.79 24.94
N ARG A 490 -34.91 -28.61 24.58
CA ARG A 490 -36.08 -27.97 25.20
C ARG A 490 -36.84 -27.14 24.16
N LYS A 491 -38.13 -26.92 24.37
CA LYS A 491 -38.98 -26.03 23.55
C LYS A 491 -38.46 -24.58 23.47
N ILE A 492 -37.60 -24.17 24.41
CA ILE A 492 -36.98 -22.83 24.45
C ILE A 492 -35.75 -22.67 23.54
N CYS A 493 -35.23 -23.75 22.94
CA CYS A 493 -34.12 -23.71 21.98
C CYS A 493 -34.28 -24.85 20.96
N VAL A 494 -35.10 -24.62 19.95
CA VAL A 494 -35.46 -25.65 18.98
C VAL A 494 -34.72 -25.42 17.67
N ILE A 495 -34.21 -26.49 17.06
CA ILE A 495 -33.76 -26.47 15.68
C ILE A 495 -34.96 -26.75 14.79
N ARG A 496 -35.43 -25.74 14.04
CA ARG A 496 -36.37 -25.92 12.94
C ARG A 496 -35.59 -26.25 11.67
N LYS A 497 -36.12 -27.11 10.81
CA LYS A 497 -35.46 -27.52 9.56
C LYS A 497 -36.32 -27.09 8.35
N PRO A 498 -36.27 -25.83 7.90
CA PRO A 498 -36.83 -25.47 6.60
C PRO A 498 -36.02 -26.15 5.47
N LYS A 499 -36.58 -26.17 4.25
CA LYS A 499 -36.04 -26.90 3.08
C LYS A 499 -34.52 -26.67 2.85
N THR A 500 -33.98 -25.51 3.23
CA THR A 500 -32.56 -25.13 3.02
C THR A 500 -31.70 -25.18 4.29
N ASN A 501 -31.84 -24.21 5.22
CA ASN A 501 -30.94 -24.04 6.37
C ASN A 501 -31.60 -24.31 7.72
N PRO A 502 -31.04 -25.18 8.60
CA PRO A 502 -31.58 -25.33 9.96
C PRO A 502 -31.60 -23.99 10.68
N THR A 503 -32.66 -23.67 11.41
CA THR A 503 -32.79 -22.41 12.14
C THR A 503 -32.93 -22.71 13.63
N LEU A 504 -32.02 -22.17 14.44
CA LEU A 504 -32.19 -22.15 15.89
C LEU A 504 -33.24 -21.10 16.24
N VAL A 505 -34.32 -21.54 16.85
CA VAL A 505 -35.37 -20.69 17.39
C VAL A 505 -35.28 -20.73 18.91
N LEU A 506 -34.98 -19.57 19.49
CA LEU A 506 -35.01 -19.36 20.93
C LEU A 506 -36.37 -18.77 21.32
N SER A 507 -36.99 -19.30 22.38
CA SER A 507 -38.18 -18.70 23.00
C SER A 507 -37.87 -18.41 24.47
N LYS A 508 -38.48 -17.35 25.04
CA LYS A 508 -38.14 -16.64 26.29
C LYS A 508 -37.18 -15.44 26.13
N PRO A 509 -37.65 -14.30 25.55
CA PRO A 509 -36.83 -13.11 25.37
C PRO A 509 -36.40 -12.44 26.69
N LYS A 510 -37.15 -12.66 27.78
CA LYS A 510 -36.94 -12.07 29.12
C LYS A 510 -35.91 -12.80 29.99
N ARG A 511 -35.28 -13.90 29.52
CA ARG A 511 -34.32 -14.67 30.33
C ARG A 511 -33.02 -14.92 29.57
N THR A 512 -31.90 -14.82 30.27
CA THR A 512 -30.58 -15.19 29.72
C THR A 512 -30.48 -16.71 29.57
N LEU A 513 -30.10 -17.18 28.38
CA LEU A 513 -29.98 -18.60 28.05
C LEU A 513 -28.52 -18.98 27.79
N LYS A 514 -28.10 -20.13 28.33
CA LYS A 514 -26.88 -20.83 27.88
C LYS A 514 -27.29 -21.87 26.85
N VAL A 515 -26.76 -21.75 25.64
CA VAL A 515 -27.11 -22.61 24.49
C VAL A 515 -25.86 -23.32 24.00
N ARG A 516 -25.96 -24.60 23.69
CA ARG A 516 -24.91 -25.38 23.01
C ARG A 516 -25.50 -25.89 21.70
N ILE A 517 -24.87 -25.53 20.60
CA ILE A 517 -25.17 -26.07 19.28
C ILE A 517 -24.14 -27.14 19.00
N THR A 518 -24.59 -28.29 18.55
CA THR A 518 -23.75 -29.42 18.16
C THR A 518 -24.14 -29.87 16.76
N GLN A 519 -23.16 -30.00 15.88
CA GLN A 519 -23.33 -30.56 14.53
C GLN A 519 -22.58 -31.87 14.45
N LYS A 520 -23.26 -32.93 14.03
CA LYS A 520 -22.71 -34.28 13.97
C LYS A 520 -22.98 -34.94 12.62
N ALA A 521 -22.01 -35.71 12.12
CA ALA A 521 -22.24 -36.76 11.14
C ALA A 521 -21.98 -38.11 11.81
N LYS A 522 -22.76 -39.13 11.43
CA LYS A 522 -22.39 -40.51 11.75
C LYS A 522 -21.15 -40.86 10.93
N GLY A 523 -20.32 -41.75 11.46
CA GLY A 523 -19.27 -42.34 10.63
C GLY A 523 -19.86 -43.24 9.54
N SER A 524 -19.10 -43.47 8.49
CA SER A 524 -19.33 -44.46 7.43
C SER A 524 -18.04 -45.28 7.23
N ALA A 525 -18.04 -46.21 6.27
CA ALA A 525 -16.84 -46.96 5.90
C ALA A 525 -15.65 -46.08 5.46
N THR A 526 -15.92 -44.88 4.91
CA THR A 526 -14.92 -43.95 4.39
C THR A 526 -14.79 -42.65 5.19
N LEU A 527 -15.64 -42.42 6.19
CA LEU A 527 -15.65 -41.20 7.00
C LEU A 527 -15.73 -41.53 8.49
N LEU A 528 -14.78 -41.03 9.28
CA LEU A 528 -14.89 -41.06 10.75
C LEU A 528 -16.13 -40.29 11.23
N ARG A 529 -16.63 -40.70 12.40
CA ARG A 529 -17.71 -39.99 13.09
C ARG A 529 -17.23 -38.59 13.44
N PHE A 530 -17.99 -37.59 12.98
CA PHE A 530 -17.65 -36.18 13.19
C PHE A 530 -18.60 -35.52 14.19
N GLU A 531 -18.06 -34.75 15.12
CA GLU A 531 -18.82 -33.90 16.03
C GLU A 531 -18.09 -32.58 16.29
N ARG A 532 -18.82 -31.46 16.09
CA ARG A 532 -18.38 -30.15 16.56
C ARG A 532 -19.44 -29.50 17.42
N SER A 533 -19.03 -28.70 18.38
CA SER A 533 -19.97 -27.95 19.20
C SER A 533 -19.48 -26.56 19.57
N LYS A 534 -20.41 -25.63 19.76
CA LYS A 534 -20.13 -24.29 20.26
C LYS A 534 -21.13 -23.91 21.34
N LYS A 535 -20.63 -23.28 22.41
CA LYS A 535 -21.42 -22.78 23.53
C LYS A 535 -21.66 -21.28 23.35
N TYR A 536 -22.83 -20.82 23.75
CA TYR A 536 -23.29 -19.44 23.60
C TYR A 536 -23.99 -18.98 24.86
N ILE A 537 -23.91 -17.68 25.13
CA ILE A 537 -24.75 -16.98 26.10
C ILE A 537 -25.61 -15.99 25.33
N ARG A 538 -26.93 -16.18 25.38
CA ARG A 538 -27.91 -15.21 24.88
C ARG A 538 -28.43 -14.41 26.06
N LYS A 539 -28.03 -13.14 26.18
CA LYS A 539 -28.57 -12.21 27.18
C LYS A 539 -30.08 -12.00 26.96
N ALA A 540 -30.83 -11.76 28.03
CA ALA A 540 -32.20 -11.26 27.91
C ALA A 540 -32.23 -9.97 27.07
N LYS A 541 -33.30 -9.73 26.32
CA LYS A 541 -33.53 -8.42 25.71
C LYS A 541 -34.06 -7.53 26.85
N LYS A 542 -33.37 -6.43 27.15
CA LYS A 542 -33.94 -5.36 27.98
C LYS A 542 -35.18 -4.83 27.27
#